data_AF-X1HZI3-F1
#
_entry.id   AF-X1HZI3-F1
#
_cell.length_a   1.000
_cell.length_b   1.000
_cell.length_c   1.000
_cell.angle_alpha   90.00
_cell.angle_beta   90.00
_cell.angle_gamma   90.00
#
_symmetry.space_group_name_H-M   'P 1'
#
loop_
_entity.id
_entity.type
_entity.pdbx_description
1 polymer ?
#
loop_
_entity_poly.entity_id
_entity_poly.type
_entity_poly.pdbx_seq_one_letter_code
_entity_poly.pdbx_strand_id
1 'polypeptide(L)'
;EWFKEHRFWEIDWIQENVFSGASAEGTLFPLIEEFRQHKIIVIGPRLLRRLSERVFPYVDFIEIHPKSGWNDSSVFRRILECKEKFGNDIIYSFSAGFGSNIFITKLHRVMKGNFLIDFGSVWDIFCGKASRRYMRNYLSESKIRKNLGIYLSEGEEK
;
A
#
# COMPACT_ATOMS: atom_id res chain seq x y z
N GLU A 1 28.70 -9.29 15.94
CA GLU A 1 28.96 -7.93 16.47
C GLU A 1 28.25 -6.83 15.70
N TRP A 2 28.09 -6.95 14.37
CA TRP A 2 27.37 -5.96 13.53
C TRP A 2 26.00 -5.47 14.05
N PHE A 3 25.10 -6.36 14.48
CA PHE A 3 23.81 -5.97 15.08
C PHE A 3 23.97 -5.15 16.36
N LYS A 4 25.08 -5.36 17.09
CA LYS A 4 25.44 -4.59 18.28
C LYS A 4 26.02 -3.22 17.99
N GLU A 5 26.88 -3.15 16.99
CA GLU A 5 27.46 -1.91 16.53
C GLU A 5 26.40 -0.94 15.97
N HIS A 6 25.32 -1.47 15.39
CA HIS A 6 24.25 -0.67 14.76
C HIS A 6 23.01 -0.49 15.64
N ARG A 7 23.06 -0.92 16.92
CA ARG A 7 22.01 -0.72 17.93
C ARG A 7 20.59 -1.10 17.47
N PHE A 8 20.46 -2.18 16.69
CA PHE A 8 19.17 -2.59 16.11
C PHE A 8 18.09 -2.95 17.15
N TRP A 9 18.45 -3.20 18.42
CA TRP A 9 17.47 -3.40 19.51
C TRP A 9 16.77 -2.11 19.95
N GLU A 10 17.25 -0.94 19.53
CA GLU A 10 16.64 0.35 19.86
C GLU A 10 15.59 0.78 18.84
N ILE A 11 15.50 0.03 17.74
CA ILE A 11 14.47 0.22 16.73
C ILE A 11 13.21 -0.48 17.22
N ASP A 12 12.09 0.26 17.22
CA ASP A 12 10.79 -0.32 17.45
C ASP A 12 10.38 -1.16 16.23
N TRP A 13 10.59 -2.47 16.33
CA TRP A 13 10.32 -3.40 15.25
C TRP A 13 8.82 -3.64 15.13
N ILE A 14 8.21 -3.06 14.11
CA ILE A 14 6.81 -3.31 13.76
C ILE A 14 6.72 -4.62 12.98
N GLN A 15 5.69 -5.42 13.27
CA GLN A 15 5.42 -6.65 12.52
C GLN A 15 5.18 -6.35 11.04
N GLU A 16 5.81 -7.14 10.16
CA GLU A 16 5.73 -6.97 8.70
C GLU A 16 4.30 -7.04 8.15
N ASN A 17 3.39 -7.71 8.87
CA ASN A 17 2.03 -7.99 8.44
C ASN A 17 1.02 -6.94 8.93
N VAL A 18 1.44 -5.85 9.58
CA VAL A 18 0.57 -4.84 10.22
C VAL A 18 -0.66 -4.47 9.39
N PHE A 19 -0.49 -4.16 8.11
CA PHE A 19 -1.60 -3.76 7.22
C PHE A 19 -2.49 -4.94 6.80
N SER A 20 -1.91 -6.11 6.59
CA SER A 20 -2.68 -7.31 6.25
C SER A 20 -3.44 -7.88 7.44
N GLY A 21 -2.88 -7.79 8.65
CA GLY A 21 -3.53 -8.09 9.92
C GLY A 21 -4.70 -7.15 10.15
N ALA A 22 -4.45 -5.83 10.09
CA ALA A 22 -5.50 -4.82 10.22
C ALA A 22 -6.62 -5.02 9.18
N SER A 23 -6.28 -5.32 7.93
CA SER A 23 -7.25 -5.68 6.90
C SER A 23 -8.07 -6.90 7.32
N ALA A 24 -7.43 -8.01 7.69
CA ALA A 24 -8.09 -9.24 8.10
C ALA A 24 -9.00 -9.10 9.33
N GLU A 25 -8.71 -8.14 10.21
CA GLU A 25 -9.49 -7.83 11.40
C GLU A 25 -10.61 -6.81 11.16
N GLY A 26 -10.61 -6.11 10.03
CA GLY A 26 -11.58 -5.05 9.74
C GLY A 26 -11.22 -3.70 10.37
N THR A 27 -9.96 -3.49 10.71
CA THR A 27 -9.44 -2.32 11.44
C THR A 27 -8.52 -1.44 10.58
N LEU A 28 -8.52 -1.62 9.25
CA LEU A 28 -7.70 -0.83 8.32
C LEU A 28 -8.23 0.60 8.08
N PHE A 29 -9.46 0.90 8.52
CA PHE A 29 -10.13 2.17 8.20
C PHE A 29 -9.34 3.43 8.58
N PRO A 30 -8.69 3.54 9.76
CA PRO A 30 -7.94 4.75 10.10
C PRO A 30 -6.84 5.10 9.08
N LEU A 31 -6.19 4.08 8.50
CA LEU A 31 -5.22 4.28 7.42
C LEU A 31 -5.90 4.79 6.14
N ILE A 32 -7.04 4.19 5.77
CA ILE A 32 -7.79 4.58 4.56
C ILE A 32 -8.32 6.01 4.71
N GLU A 33 -8.79 6.38 5.90
CA GLU A 33 -9.25 7.73 6.22
C GLU A 33 -8.12 8.75 6.05
N GLU A 34 -6.94 8.48 6.59
CA GLU A 34 -5.76 9.32 6.41
C GLU A 34 -5.39 9.43 4.92
N PHE A 35 -5.39 8.30 4.21
CA PHE A 35 -5.07 8.25 2.78
C PHE A 35 -6.01 9.12 1.94
N ARG A 36 -7.29 9.23 2.31
CA ARG A 36 -8.24 10.10 1.60
C ARG A 36 -7.90 11.59 1.69
N GLN A 37 -7.05 11.99 2.63
CA GLN A 37 -6.64 13.38 2.85
C GLN A 37 -5.28 13.73 2.22
N HIS A 38 -4.55 12.73 1.69
CA HIS A 38 -3.18 12.92 1.18
C HIS A 38 -3.05 12.74 -0.32
N LYS A 39 -1.97 13.34 -0.87
CA LYS A 39 -1.54 13.03 -2.23
C LYS A 39 -0.93 11.63 -2.24
N ILE A 40 -1.54 10.74 -3.01
CA ILE A 40 -1.07 9.36 -3.16
C ILE A 40 -0.70 9.10 -4.61
N ILE A 41 0.42 8.42 -4.81
CA ILE A 41 0.77 7.77 -6.06
C ILE A 41 0.69 6.27 -5.84
N VAL A 42 -0.16 5.61 -6.62
CA VAL A 42 -0.31 4.16 -6.56
C VAL A 42 0.62 3.51 -7.57
N ILE A 43 1.39 2.51 -7.12
CA ILE A 43 2.39 1.81 -7.92
C ILE A 43 2.11 0.32 -7.85
N GLY A 44 1.65 -0.29 -8.94
CA GLY A 44 1.28 -1.71 -8.91
C GLY A 44 0.54 -2.20 -10.15
N PRO A 45 -0.07 -3.39 -10.09
CA PRO A 45 -0.73 -3.99 -11.24
C PRO A 45 -1.99 -3.21 -11.64
N ARG A 46 -2.35 -3.26 -12.92
CA ARG A 46 -3.51 -2.56 -13.52
C ARG A 46 -4.81 -2.64 -12.72
N LEU A 47 -5.05 -3.77 -12.05
CA LEU A 47 -6.23 -3.99 -11.20
C LEU A 47 -6.43 -2.84 -10.19
N LEU A 48 -5.35 -2.29 -9.65
CA LEU A 48 -5.37 -1.27 -8.60
C LEU A 48 -5.83 0.11 -9.09
N ARG A 49 -6.04 0.30 -10.41
CA ARG A 49 -6.69 1.52 -10.93
C ARG A 49 -8.09 1.74 -10.37
N ARG A 50 -8.74 0.68 -9.87
CA ARG A 50 -10.05 0.75 -9.23
C ARG A 50 -10.03 1.34 -7.81
N LEU A 51 -8.86 1.66 -7.26
CA LEU A 51 -8.75 2.18 -5.90
C LEU A 51 -9.36 3.57 -5.75
N SER A 52 -9.20 4.45 -6.75
CA SER A 52 -9.76 5.81 -6.73
C SER A 52 -11.27 5.83 -6.58
N GLU A 53 -11.95 4.84 -7.17
CA GLU A 53 -13.41 4.70 -7.14
C GLU A 53 -13.93 4.04 -5.85
N ARG A 54 -13.08 3.30 -5.12
CA ARG A 54 -13.53 2.34 -4.10
C ARG A 54 -12.95 2.56 -2.71
N VAL A 55 -11.76 3.14 -2.60
CA VAL A 55 -10.99 3.15 -1.35
C VAL A 55 -10.53 4.56 -1.01
N PHE A 56 -9.67 5.14 -1.85
CA PHE A 56 -9.10 6.48 -1.68
C PHE A 56 -8.71 7.08 -3.04
N PRO A 57 -8.82 8.41 -3.23
CA PRO A 57 -8.32 9.07 -4.43
C PRO A 57 -6.79 9.01 -4.50
N TYR A 58 -6.24 9.06 -5.71
CA TYR A 58 -4.80 9.18 -5.95
C TYR A 58 -4.53 10.17 -7.08
N VAL A 59 -3.36 10.81 -7.06
CA VAL A 59 -2.99 11.86 -8.03
C VAL A 59 -2.33 11.31 -9.29
N ASP A 60 -1.73 10.11 -9.20
CA ASP A 60 -1.17 9.41 -10.35
C ASP A 60 -1.12 7.89 -10.12
N PHE A 61 -1.01 7.12 -11.20
CA PHE A 61 -0.91 5.67 -11.19
C PHE A 61 0.23 5.19 -12.08
N ILE A 62 1.18 4.47 -11.49
CA ILE A 62 2.31 3.87 -12.20
C ILE A 62 2.09 2.37 -12.28
N GLU A 63 1.79 1.89 -13.48
CA GLU A 63 1.54 0.47 -13.70
C GLU A 63 2.83 -0.33 -13.68
N ILE A 64 2.84 -1.43 -12.92
CA ILE A 64 3.95 -2.40 -12.89
C ILE A 64 3.44 -3.76 -13.34
N HIS A 65 4.13 -4.34 -14.32
CA HIS A 65 3.85 -5.70 -14.75
C HIS A 65 4.38 -6.73 -13.73
N PRO A 66 3.55 -7.70 -13.29
CA PRO A 66 3.88 -8.63 -12.21
C PRO A 66 5.11 -9.52 -12.44
N LYS A 67 5.49 -9.78 -13.70
CA LYS A 67 6.53 -10.78 -14.03
C LYS A 67 7.94 -10.20 -14.18
N SER A 68 8.10 -8.90 -14.39
CA SER A 68 9.41 -8.32 -14.74
C SER A 68 9.58 -6.83 -14.43
N GLY A 69 8.56 -6.14 -13.92
CA GLY A 69 8.59 -4.68 -13.81
C GLY A 69 9.59 -4.12 -12.78
N TRP A 70 10.25 -4.96 -11.96
CA TRP A 70 11.20 -4.53 -10.93
C TRP A 70 12.57 -4.12 -11.48
N ASN A 71 12.92 -4.56 -12.68
CA ASN A 71 14.12 -4.12 -13.41
C ASN A 71 13.82 -3.03 -14.45
N ASP A 72 12.59 -2.54 -14.51
CA ASP A 72 12.19 -1.54 -15.47
C ASP A 72 12.64 -0.14 -15.02
N SER A 73 13.66 0.40 -15.68
CA SER A 73 14.18 1.74 -15.42
C SER A 73 13.17 2.84 -15.74
N SER A 74 12.18 2.57 -16.61
CA SER A 74 11.11 3.53 -16.92
C SER A 74 10.20 3.77 -15.73
N VAL A 75 9.92 2.75 -14.91
CA VAL A 75 9.15 2.85 -13.68
C VAL A 75 9.86 3.76 -12.69
N PHE A 76 11.17 3.56 -12.50
CA PHE A 76 11.97 4.38 -11.60
C PHE A 76 11.97 5.86 -12.05
N ARG A 77 12.18 6.10 -13.34
CA ARG A 77 12.10 7.45 -13.92
C ARG A 77 10.72 8.06 -13.68
N ARG A 78 9.64 7.31 -13.92
CA ARG A 78 8.28 7.80 -13.73
C ARG A 78 7.99 8.21 -12.29
N ILE A 79 8.51 7.47 -11.31
CA ILE A 79 8.37 7.82 -9.88
C ILE A 79 9.08 9.14 -9.59
N LEU A 80 10.27 9.36 -10.14
CA LEU A 80 11.01 10.63 -9.99
C LEU A 80 10.30 11.80 -10.68
N GLU A 81 9.77 11.60 -11.89
CA GLU A 81 8.95 12.61 -12.58
C GLU A 81 7.74 13.02 -11.74
N CYS A 82 7.08 12.05 -11.09
CA CYS A 82 5.97 12.37 -10.20
C CYS A 82 6.43 13.17 -8.97
N LYS A 83 7.62 12.87 -8.41
CA LYS A 83 8.21 13.68 -7.33
C LYS A 83 8.44 15.13 -7.77
N GLU A 84 9.04 15.33 -8.94
CA GLU A 84 9.28 16.67 -9.49
C GLU A 84 7.96 17.42 -9.74
N LYS A 85 6.94 16.72 -10.23
CA LYS A 85 5.63 17.29 -10.54
C LYS A 85 4.82 17.65 -9.30
N PHE A 86 4.80 16.79 -8.28
CA PHE A 86 3.87 16.91 -7.16
C PHE A 86 4.53 17.39 -5.85
N GLY A 87 5.86 17.39 -5.78
CA GLY A 87 6.65 17.92 -4.66
C GLY A 87 7.05 16.88 -3.61
N ASN A 88 6.98 17.29 -2.35
CA ASN A 88 7.18 16.44 -1.18
C ASN A 88 5.83 16.12 -0.52
N ASP A 89 5.87 15.38 0.59
CA ASP A 89 4.70 14.97 1.37
C ASP A 89 3.72 14.12 0.54
N ILE A 90 4.27 13.31 -0.37
CA ILE A 90 3.52 12.35 -1.16
C ILE A 90 3.70 10.96 -0.57
N ILE A 91 2.61 10.20 -0.56
CA ILE A 91 2.61 8.79 -0.21
C ILE A 91 2.72 7.98 -1.50
N TYR A 92 3.76 7.16 -1.60
CA TYR A 92 3.97 6.21 -2.67
C TYR A 92 3.57 4.82 -2.16
N SER A 93 2.40 4.36 -2.60
CA SER A 93 1.81 3.07 -2.22
C SER A 93 2.26 1.98 -3.20
N PHE A 94 3.24 1.18 -2.80
CA PHE A 94 3.78 0.08 -3.61
C PHE A 94 3.01 -1.22 -3.42
N SER A 95 2.69 -1.87 -4.53
CA SER A 95 2.10 -3.21 -4.60
C SER A 95 2.75 -4.00 -5.73
N ALA A 96 4.08 -4.17 -5.65
CA ALA A 96 4.92 -4.72 -6.72
C ALA A 96 5.62 -6.03 -6.35
N GLY A 97 5.16 -6.71 -5.29
CA GLY A 97 5.81 -7.91 -4.76
C GLY A 97 7.27 -7.64 -4.40
N PHE A 98 8.17 -8.51 -4.83
CA PHE A 98 9.61 -8.33 -4.60
C PHE A 98 10.16 -7.00 -5.15
N GLY A 99 9.53 -6.44 -6.19
CA GLY A 99 9.92 -5.16 -6.76
C GLY A 99 9.78 -3.99 -5.80
N SER A 100 8.80 -4.02 -4.89
CA SER A 100 8.58 -2.94 -3.91
C SER A 100 9.86 -2.64 -3.14
N ASN A 101 10.49 -3.66 -2.55
CA ASN A 101 11.71 -3.51 -1.75
C ASN A 101 12.90 -2.99 -2.57
N ILE A 102 13.04 -3.43 -3.82
CA ILE A 102 14.11 -2.93 -4.71
C ILE A 102 13.91 -1.44 -4.98
N PHE A 103 12.69 -1.03 -5.34
CA PHE A 103 12.39 0.37 -5.61
C PHE A 103 12.58 1.23 -4.37
N ILE A 104 11.99 0.86 -3.24
CA ILE A 104 12.08 1.61 -1.98
C ILE A 104 13.54 1.75 -1.52
N THR A 105 14.34 0.68 -1.61
CA THR A 105 15.77 0.73 -1.25
C THR A 105 16.56 1.73 -2.10
N LYS A 106 16.23 1.87 -3.39
CA LYS A 106 16.90 2.85 -4.26
C LYS A 106 16.35 4.27 -4.04
N LEU A 107 15.05 4.40 -3.89
CA LEU A 107 14.33 5.67 -3.84
C LEU A 107 14.47 6.39 -2.49
N HIS A 108 14.51 5.69 -1.35
CA HIS A 108 14.56 6.35 -0.04
C HIS A 108 15.78 7.28 0.12
N ARG A 109 16.87 7.00 -0.60
CA ARG A 109 18.09 7.82 -0.60
C ARG A 109 17.90 9.19 -1.26
N VAL A 110 17.01 9.28 -2.24
CA VAL A 110 16.80 10.46 -3.09
C VAL A 110 15.44 11.13 -2.89
N MET A 111 14.49 10.44 -2.28
CA MET A 111 13.11 10.91 -2.05
C MET A 111 12.87 11.33 -0.59
N LYS A 112 13.78 12.14 -0.02
CA LYS A 112 13.58 12.69 1.33
C LYS A 112 12.26 13.47 1.41
N GLY A 113 11.59 13.41 2.57
CA GLY A 113 10.31 14.07 2.82
C GLY A 113 9.12 13.43 2.09
N ASN A 114 9.21 12.16 1.70
CA ASN A 114 8.10 11.41 1.11
C ASN A 114 7.97 10.06 1.81
N PHE A 115 6.78 9.49 1.77
CA PHE A 115 6.50 8.18 2.36
C PHE A 115 6.54 7.11 1.27
N LEU A 116 7.40 6.11 1.43
CA LEU A 116 7.52 4.98 0.51
C LEU A 116 7.07 3.72 1.25
N ILE A 117 5.88 3.20 0.94
CA ILE A 117 5.25 2.14 1.74
C ILE A 117 4.97 0.92 0.86
N ASP A 118 5.44 -0.26 1.26
CA ASP A 118 5.07 -1.52 0.64
C ASP A 118 3.79 -2.07 1.25
N PHE A 119 2.70 -2.03 0.48
CA PHE A 119 1.41 -2.60 0.84
C PHE A 119 1.26 -4.05 0.37
N GLY A 120 2.23 -4.57 -0.38
CA GLY A 120 2.17 -5.91 -0.95
C GLY A 120 0.88 -6.12 -1.73
N SER A 121 -0.01 -6.97 -1.22
CA SER A 121 -1.29 -7.30 -1.84
C SER A 121 -2.52 -6.74 -1.11
N VAL A 122 -2.36 -5.94 -0.05
CA VAL A 122 -3.48 -5.47 0.82
C VAL A 122 -4.65 -4.90 0.02
N TRP A 123 -4.35 -4.14 -1.03
CA TRP A 123 -5.34 -3.46 -1.85
C TRP A 123 -6.15 -4.36 -2.79
N ASP A 124 -5.65 -5.55 -3.13
CA ASP A 124 -6.25 -6.41 -4.17
C ASP A 124 -7.71 -6.78 -3.86
N ILE A 125 -8.03 -7.01 -2.58
CA ILE A 125 -9.37 -7.43 -2.16
C ILE A 125 -10.42 -6.35 -2.43
N PHE A 126 -10.08 -5.08 -2.19
CA PHE A 126 -10.97 -3.94 -2.43
C PHE A 126 -11.19 -3.70 -3.93
N CYS A 127 -10.26 -4.15 -4.77
CA CYS A 127 -10.39 -4.16 -6.23
C CYS A 127 -11.10 -5.42 -6.77
N GLY A 128 -11.57 -6.32 -5.90
CA GLY A 128 -12.33 -7.51 -6.24
C GLY A 128 -11.47 -8.77 -6.50
N LYS A 129 -10.23 -8.82 -5.99
CA LYS A 129 -9.36 -9.99 -6.14
C LYS A 129 -8.78 -10.45 -4.80
N ALA A 130 -9.18 -11.65 -4.35
CA ALA A 130 -8.60 -12.28 -3.17
C ALA A 130 -7.26 -12.99 -3.51
N SER A 131 -6.19 -12.22 -3.70
CA SER A 131 -4.89 -12.72 -4.16
C SER A 131 -4.12 -13.51 -3.08
N ARG A 132 -4.38 -13.26 -1.79
CA ARG A 132 -3.72 -13.93 -0.66
C ARG A 132 -4.65 -14.87 0.08
N ARG A 133 -4.07 -15.86 0.76
CA ARG A 133 -4.82 -16.85 1.55
C ARG A 133 -5.67 -16.17 2.63
N TYR A 134 -5.13 -15.18 3.32
CA TYR A 134 -5.88 -14.51 4.39
C TYR A 134 -7.13 -13.81 3.86
N MET A 135 -7.08 -13.25 2.65
CA MET A 135 -8.22 -12.59 2.02
C MET A 135 -9.34 -13.57 1.69
N ARG A 136 -9.00 -14.81 1.35
CA ARG A 136 -10.01 -15.85 1.07
C ARG A 136 -10.60 -16.43 2.35
N ASN A 137 -9.80 -16.49 3.42
CA ASN A 137 -10.16 -17.24 4.62
C ASN A 137 -10.72 -16.38 5.75
N TYR A 138 -10.35 -15.09 5.81
CA TYR A 138 -10.64 -14.24 6.97
C TYR A 138 -11.36 -12.93 6.64
N LEU A 139 -11.38 -12.51 5.37
CA LEU A 139 -12.10 -11.31 4.95
C LEU A 139 -13.51 -11.68 4.48
N SER A 140 -14.49 -11.43 5.35
CA SER A 140 -15.90 -11.39 4.98
C SER A 140 -16.27 -10.04 4.36
N GLU A 141 -17.44 -9.97 3.72
CA GLU A 141 -17.97 -8.70 3.21
C GLU A 141 -18.13 -7.64 4.31
N SER A 142 -18.62 -8.04 5.49
CA SER A 142 -18.72 -7.17 6.68
C SER A 142 -17.36 -6.56 7.04
N LYS A 143 -16.27 -7.34 7.04
CA LYS A 143 -14.92 -6.84 7.32
C LYS A 143 -14.39 -5.90 6.23
N ILE A 144 -14.68 -6.20 4.96
CA ILE A 144 -14.33 -5.31 3.85
C ILE A 144 -15.06 -3.97 4.02
N ARG A 145 -16.35 -3.97 4.38
CA ARG A 145 -17.13 -2.76 4.64
C ARG A 145 -16.60 -1.97 5.84
N LYS A 146 -16.27 -2.65 6.96
CA LYS A 146 -15.62 -2.02 8.13
C LYS A 146 -14.31 -1.33 7.76
N ASN A 147 -13.45 -2.00 7.00
CA ASN A 147 -12.21 -1.40 6.50
C ASN A 147 -12.46 -0.13 5.65
N LEU A 148 -13.58 -0.04 4.94
CA LEU A 148 -13.93 1.12 4.11
C LEU A 148 -14.63 2.24 4.91
N GLY A 149 -14.90 2.04 6.19
CA GLY A 149 -15.69 2.96 7.04
C GLY A 149 -17.20 2.87 6.77
N ILE A 150 -17.66 1.80 6.13
CA ILE A 150 -19.07 1.57 5.83
C ILE A 150 -19.64 0.74 6.97
N TYR A 151 -20.29 1.40 7.93
CA TYR A 151 -21.00 0.72 9.00
C TYR A 151 -22.38 0.27 8.48
N LEU A 152 -22.72 -1.00 8.72
CA LEU A 152 -24.09 -1.48 8.53
C LEU A 152 -24.96 -0.77 9.57
N SER A 153 -26.11 -0.23 9.16
CA SER A 153 -27.15 0.12 10.11
C SER A 153 -27.53 -1.13 10.92
N GLU A 154 -27.77 -0.98 12.23
CA GLU A 154 -28.25 -2.07 13.08
C GLU A 154 -29.49 -2.72 12.41
N GLY A 155 -29.33 -3.90 11.81
CA GLY A 155 -30.41 -4.59 11.09
C GLY A 155 -29.99 -5.45 9.89
N GLU A 156 -28.77 -5.31 9.36
CA GLU A 156 -28.31 -6.08 8.18
C GLU A 156 -27.48 -7.35 8.53
N GLU A 157 -27.24 -7.63 9.82
CA GLU A 157 -26.73 -8.94 10.25
C GLU A 157 -27.93 -9.87 10.50
N LYS A 158 -28.31 -10.64 9.47
CA LYS A 158 -29.16 -11.84 9.58
C LYS A 158 -28.49 -13.01 8.89
#